data_AF-A0A6T9XYJ5-F1
#
_entry.id   AF-A0A6T9XYJ5-F1
#
_cell.length_a   1.000
_cell.length_b   1.000
_cell.length_c   1.000
_cell.angle_alpha   90.00
_cell.angle_beta   90.00
_cell.angle_gamma   90.00
#
_symmetry.space_group_name_H-M   'P 1'
#
loop_
_entity.id
_entity.type
_entity.pdbx_description
1 polymer ?
#
loop_
_entity_poly.entity_id
_entity_poly.type
_entity_poly.pdbx_seq_one_letter_code
_entity_poly.pdbx_strand_id
1 'polypeptide(L)' 'MNRHLKPKPDFYLLEEVAAILRSSKRTIYNRIYRNRVYGEQNPVPPYIKMNGKLLFPSKDLDNWIDSQKTSG' A
#
# COMPACT_ATOMS: atom_id res chain seq x y z
N MET A 1 23.03 -13.62 -18.73
CA MET A 1 21.98 -12.58 -18.79
C MET A 1 21.88 -11.91 -17.43
N ASN A 2 22.60 -10.82 -17.21
CA ASN A 2 22.53 -10.06 -15.95
C ASN A 2 21.24 -9.24 -15.96
N ARG A 3 20.18 -9.77 -15.34
CA ARG A 3 19.01 -8.95 -14.99
C ARG A 3 19.51 -7.93 -13.97
N HIS A 4 19.72 -6.69 -14.39
CA HIS A 4 19.86 -5.57 -13.48
C HIS A 4 18.60 -5.56 -12.60
N LEU A 5 18.72 -6.08 -11.37
CA LEU A 5 17.71 -5.92 -10.34
C LEU A 5 17.60 -4.43 -10.12
N LYS A 6 16.54 -3.81 -10.66
CA LYS A 6 16.24 -2.42 -10.35
C LYS A 6 16.18 -2.31 -8.83
N PRO A 7 16.87 -1.35 -8.22
CA PRO A 7 16.77 -1.14 -6.78
C PRO A 7 15.31 -0.90 -6.43
N LYS A 8 14.88 -1.49 -5.30
CA LYS A 8 13.53 -1.29 -4.79
C LYS A 8 13.31 0.22 -4.58
N PRO A 9 12.21 0.82 -5.06
CA PRO A 9 11.94 2.23 -4.79
C PRO A 9 11.75 2.47 -3.29
N ASP A 10 11.98 3.68 -2.80
CA ASP A 10 11.69 4.04 -1.40
C ASP A 10 10.20 4.14 -1.12
N PHE A 11 9.42 4.52 -2.14
CA PHE A 11 7.96 4.63 -2.08
C PHE A 11 7.31 4.03 -3.32
N TYR A 12 6.16 3.41 -3.12
CA TYR A 12 5.24 3.03 -4.18
C TYR A 12 4.09 4.03 -4.30
N LEU A 13 3.58 4.19 -5.52
CA LEU A 13 2.34 4.89 -5.81
C LEU A 13 1.14 3.97 -5.62
N LEU A 14 -0.06 4.57 -5.55
CA LEU A 14 -1.31 3.83 -5.40
C LEU A 14 -1.53 2.79 -6.52
N GLU A 15 -1.15 3.10 -7.76
CA GLU A 15 -1.18 2.17 -8.89
C GLU A 15 -0.35 0.91 -8.62
N GLU A 16 0.86 1.09 -8.11
CA GLU A 16 1.81 0.00 -7.87
C GLU A 16 1.37 -0.84 -6.69
N VAL A 17 0.90 -0.22 -5.60
CA VAL A 17 0.35 -0.93 -4.45
C VAL A 17 -0.92 -1.70 -4.83
N ALA A 18 -1.78 -1.14 -5.67
CA ALA A 18 -2.94 -1.85 -6.20
C ALA A 18 -2.53 -3.12 -6.95
N ALA A 19 -1.49 -3.04 -7.78
CA ALA A 19 -0.94 -4.20 -8.48
C ALA A 19 -0.34 -5.24 -7.51
N ILE A 20 0.45 -4.80 -6.53
CA ILE A 20 1.08 -5.67 -5.50
C ILE A 20 0.01 -6.42 -4.70
N LEU A 21 -1.02 -5.72 -4.25
CA LEU A 21 -2.11 -6.29 -3.46
C LEU A 21 -3.16 -7.02 -4.29
N ARG A 22 -2.98 -7.10 -5.62
CA ARG A 22 -3.96 -7.66 -6.57
C ARG A 22 -5.36 -7.09 -6.33
N SER A 23 -5.43 -5.79 -6.09
CA SER A 23 -6.66 -5.07 -5.76
C SER A 23 -6.86 -3.87 -6.68
N SER A 24 -8.06 -3.28 -6.67
CA SER A 24 -8.30 -2.06 -7.41
C SER A 24 -7.86 -0.84 -6.61
N LYS A 25 -7.40 0.23 -7.29
CA LYS A 25 -7.12 1.53 -6.65
C LYS A 25 -8.32 2.04 -5.85
N ARG A 26 -9.53 1.85 -6.40
CA ARG A 26 -10.79 2.25 -5.77
C ARG A 26 -11.03 1.51 -4.46
N THR A 27 -10.71 0.22 -4.40
CA THR A 27 -10.84 -0.58 -3.17
C THR A 27 -9.95 -0.03 -2.07
N ILE A 28 -8.67 0.23 -2.37
CA ILE A 28 -7.72 0.77 -1.39
C ILE A 28 -8.17 2.16 -0.93
N TYR A 29 -8.55 3.03 -1.86
CA TYR A 29 -9.03 4.38 -1.54
C TYR A 29 -10.29 4.34 -0.67
N ASN A 30 -11.25 3.47 -0.97
CA ASN A 30 -12.47 3.33 -0.21
C ASN A 30 -12.21 2.88 1.23
N ARG A 31 -11.28 1.94 1.45
CA ARG A 31 -10.89 1.52 2.81
C ARG A 31 -10.28 2.69 3.58
N ILE A 32 -9.35 3.42 2.97
CA ILE A 32 -8.74 4.61 3.56
C ILE A 32 -9.82 5.66 3.90
N TYR A 33 -10.73 5.93 2.97
CA TYR A 33 -11.81 6.88 3.15
C TYR A 33 -12.73 6.47 4.30
N ARG A 34 -13.14 5.19 4.35
CA ARG A 34 -14.02 4.67 5.39
C ARG A 34 -13.38 4.73 6.77
N ASN A 35 -12.11 4.38 6.89
CA ASN A 35 -11.40 4.51 8.16
C ASN A 35 -11.34 5.98 8.62
N ARG A 36 -11.10 6.92 7.69
CA ARG A 36 -11.02 8.35 8.02
C ARG A 36 -12.37 8.97 8.37
N VAL A 37 -13.43 8.64 7.63
CA VAL A 37 -14.73 9.33 7.72
C VAL A 37 -15.68 8.63 8.70
N TYR A 38 -15.67 7.30 8.72
CA TYR A 38 -16.59 6.51 9.54
C TYR A 38 -15.92 5.86 10.74
N GLY A 39 -14.61 6.04 10.94
CA GLY A 39 -13.87 5.43 12.04
C GLY A 39 -13.75 3.90 11.94
N GLU A 40 -13.96 3.34 10.75
CA GLU A 40 -13.78 1.90 10.51
C GLU A 40 -12.30 1.50 10.71
N GLN A 41 -12.06 0.23 11.03
CA GLN A 41 -10.72 -0.32 11.24
C GLN A 41 -10.33 -1.29 10.12
N ASN A 42 -10.61 -0.94 8.86
CA ASN A 42 -10.22 -1.79 7.75
C ASN A 42 -8.69 -1.86 7.66
N PRO A 43 -8.11 -3.04 7.34
CA PRO A 43 -6.69 -3.14 7.10
C PRO A 43 -6.32 -2.32 5.86
N VAL A 44 -5.46 -1.32 6.06
CA VAL A 44 -4.90 -0.46 5.02
C VAL A 44 -3.38 -0.39 5.17
N PRO A 45 -2.61 -0.47 4.07
CA PRO A 45 -1.16 -0.36 4.15
C PRO A 45 -0.76 1.05 4.63
N PRO A 46 0.36 1.19 5.37
CA PRO A 46 0.89 2.48 5.78
C PRO A 46 1.11 3.39 4.59
N TYR A 47 0.67 4.64 4.71
CA TYR A 47 0.78 5.62 3.63
C TYR A 47 1.03 7.03 4.17
N ILE A 48 1.67 7.84 3.34
CA ILE A 48 1.85 9.27 3.52
C ILE A 48 1.05 9.97 2.43
N LYS A 49 0.28 10.99 2.80
CA LYS A 49 -0.39 11.86 1.84
C LYS A 49 0.46 13.09 1.58
N MET A 50 1.00 13.21 0.37
CA MET A 50 1.84 14.33 -0.03
C MET A 50 1.38 14.88 -1.39
N ASN A 51 1.10 16.19 -1.46
CA ASN A 51 0.65 16.88 -2.68
C ASN A 51 -0.51 16.18 -3.41
N GLY A 52 -1.51 15.72 -2.64
CA GLY A 52 -2.69 15.03 -3.18
C GLY A 52 -2.45 13.57 -3.59
N LYS A 53 -1.21 13.07 -3.53
CA LYS A 53 -0.85 11.68 -3.83
C LYS A 53 -0.73 10.86 -2.55
N LEU A 54 -0.97 9.56 -2.69
CA LEU A 54 -0.68 8.55 -1.67
C LEU A 54 0.65 7.89 -2.01
N LEU A 55 1.59 7.97 -1.07
CA LEU A 55 2.89 7.36 -1.15
C LEU A 55 2.97 6.27 -0.09
N PHE A 56 3.39 5.07 -0.48
CA PHE A 56 3.45 3.91 0.39
C PHE A 56 4.92 3.55 0.61
N PRO A 57 5.48 3.79 1.82
CA PRO A 57 6.88 3.48 2.09
C PRO A 57 7.15 1.99 1.88
N SER A 58 8.15 1.67 1.07
CA SER A 58 8.40 0.31 0.62
C SER A 58 8.75 -0.67 1.73
N LYS A 59 9.41 -0.22 2.80
CA LYS A 59 9.73 -1.07 3.96
C LYS A 59 8.49 -1.37 4.80
N ASP A 60 7.68 -0.34 5.04
CA ASP A 60 6.49 -0.46 5.87
C ASP A 60 5.39 -1.25 5.16
N LEU A 61 5.29 -1.10 3.83
CA LEU A 61 4.38 -1.89 3.01
C LEU A 61 4.70 -3.40 3.07
N ASP A 62 5.97 -3.78 2.97
CA ASP A 62 6.38 -5.20 3.08
C ASP A 62 6.01 -5.77 4.45
N ASN A 63 6.40 -5.07 5.53
CA ASN A 63 6.09 -5.47 6.90
C ASN A 63 4.58 -5.61 7.11
N TRP A 64 3.80 -4.70 6.53
CA TRP A 64 2.35 -4.76 6.59
C TRP A 64 1.80 -5.97 5.82
N ILE A 65 2.28 -6.22 4.59
CA ILE A 65 1.86 -7.40 3.80
C ILE A 65 2.15 -8.68 4.57
N ASP A 66 3.31 -8.79 5.21
CA ASP A 66 3.69 -9.96 5.98
C ASP A 66 2.84 -10.11 7.24
N SER A 67 2.49 -9.02 7.93
CA SER A 67 1.57 -9.09 9.09
C SER A 67 0.16 -9.53 8.72
N GLN A 68 -0.28 -9.28 7.49
CA GLN A 68 -1.60 -9.76 7.02
C GLN A 68 -1.61 -11.27 6.75
N LYS A 69 -0.45 -11.88 6.46
CA LYS A 69 -0.36 -13.33 6.20
C LYS A 69 -0.36 -14.16 7.49
N THR A 70 0.14 -13.62 8.59
CA THR A 70 0.23 -14.29 9.90
C THR A 70 -1.07 -14.29 10.69
N SER A 71 -2.13 -13.66 10.17
CA SER A 71 -3.48 -13.68 10.77
C SER A 71 -4.40 -14.75 10.14
N GLY A 72 -3.83 -15.73 9.43
CA GLY A 72 -4.52 -16.86 8.81
C GLY A 72 -4.33 -18.16 9.55
#